data_AF-A0A2A7BF12-F1
#
_entry.id   AF-A0A2A7BF12-F1
#
_cell.length_a   1.000
_cell.length_b   1.000
_cell.length_c   1.000
_cell.angle_alpha   90.00
_cell.angle_beta   90.00
_cell.angle_gamma   90.00
#
_symmetry.space_group_name_H-M   'P 1'
#
loop_
_entity.id
_entity.type
_entity.pdbx_description
1 polymer ?
#
loop_
_entity_poly.entity_id
_entity_poly.type
_entity_poly.pdbx_seq_one_letter_code
_entity_poly.pdbx_strand_id
1 'polypeptide(L)'
;MKTMISRRGFLCAAGIASASAVLTACGGSSSSTASATASSAAASSEAASGESMELIVFAAASLTETLNAIAETYSAENPGVTFSFNFDSSGTLKTQIQEGADCDLFISAGQKQMNQLDSTASAEVNTEGLDFVDAESRVDLLENKVVLCVPEGSDKGIDSFDSLAEHLKAEDILFCMGNSDVPVGQYTQKILAYYDLDEAALAAAGVITYGSNVKEVTTQISEASVDAGVVYCTDAYSAGLTPVDEATKEMCGQVIYPAAVMKNALHAEAAKEFLAYLRTDKAATVFESVGFTAL
;
A
#
# COMPACT_ATOMS: atom_id res chain seq x y z
N MET A 1 -5.81 7.15 44.40
CA MET A 1 -6.82 8.08 44.95
C MET A 1 -6.35 9.52 44.80
N LYS A 2 -6.77 10.20 43.73
CA LYS A 2 -6.95 11.66 43.69
C LYS A 2 -7.86 11.98 42.50
N THR A 3 -8.77 12.90 42.75
CA THR A 3 -10.14 12.89 42.24
C THR A 3 -10.31 13.84 41.05
N MET A 4 -11.20 13.45 40.13
CA MET A 4 -11.71 14.23 38.99
C MET A 4 -12.24 15.62 39.38
N ILE A 5 -12.21 16.57 38.42
CA ILE A 5 -13.32 17.50 38.18
C ILE A 5 -13.49 17.73 36.66
N SER A 6 -14.59 17.18 36.12
CA SER A 6 -15.18 17.51 34.82
C SER A 6 -16.15 18.69 34.98
N ARG A 7 -16.18 19.62 34.02
CA ARG A 7 -17.15 20.73 33.98
C ARG A 7 -18.22 20.46 32.93
N ARG A 8 -19.41 20.25 33.47
CA ARG A 8 -20.70 19.93 32.84
C ARG A 8 -21.21 21.06 31.94
N GLY A 9 -22.09 20.64 31.04
CA GLY A 9 -22.78 21.46 30.07
C GLY A 9 -23.71 22.51 30.67
N PHE A 10 -24.17 23.38 29.78
CA PHE A 10 -25.33 24.23 29.97
C PHE A 10 -26.31 24.04 28.82
N LEU A 11 -27.58 24.12 29.21
CA LEU A 11 -28.78 23.63 28.58
C LEU A 11 -29.46 24.66 27.64
N CYS A 12 -30.40 24.10 26.87
CA CYS A 12 -31.74 24.62 26.54
C CYS A 12 -31.96 25.50 25.28
N ALA A 13 -32.60 24.85 24.29
CA ALA A 13 -34.00 25.02 23.88
C ALA A 13 -34.49 26.35 23.26
N ALA A 14 -34.98 26.25 22.01
CA ALA A 14 -36.21 26.82 21.41
C ALA A 14 -36.10 26.67 19.87
N GLY A 15 -37.12 26.42 19.05
CA GLY A 15 -38.56 26.37 19.25
C GLY A 15 -39.24 25.86 17.97
N ILE A 16 -40.51 25.47 18.13
CA ILE A 16 -41.45 24.98 17.11
C ILE A 16 -42.01 26.16 16.30
N ALA A 17 -42.16 26.02 14.98
CA ALA A 17 -43.20 26.72 14.22
C ALA A 17 -43.56 25.99 12.92
N SER A 18 -44.83 25.62 12.84
CA SER A 18 -45.62 25.02 11.77
C SER A 18 -45.95 25.97 10.60
N ALA A 19 -46.23 25.45 9.40
CA ALA A 19 -47.48 25.69 8.64
C ALA A 19 -47.45 25.09 7.22
N SER A 20 -48.52 24.39 6.87
CA SER A 20 -48.86 23.85 5.55
C SER A 20 -49.42 24.92 4.60
N ALA A 21 -49.23 24.74 3.29
CA ALA A 21 -50.13 25.31 2.26
C ALA A 21 -50.21 24.38 1.03
N VAL A 22 -51.42 24.29 0.49
CA VAL A 22 -51.94 23.35 -0.52
C VAL A 22 -52.19 24.08 -1.85
N LEU A 23 -52.40 23.32 -2.94
CA LEU A 23 -53.19 23.57 -4.17
C LEU A 23 -52.33 23.54 -5.47
N THR A 24 -52.41 22.55 -6.38
CA THR A 24 -53.50 22.07 -7.29
C THR A 24 -53.44 22.72 -8.69
N ALA A 25 -53.36 21.88 -9.74
CA ALA A 25 -54.10 21.90 -11.03
C ALA A 25 -53.21 21.42 -12.21
N CYS A 26 -53.48 20.23 -12.80
CA CYS A 26 -54.26 19.97 -14.03
C CYS A 26 -53.58 20.51 -15.32
N GLY A 27 -53.40 19.80 -16.44
CA GLY A 27 -53.94 18.56 -16.99
C GLY A 27 -53.76 18.63 -18.53
N GLY A 28 -53.98 17.53 -19.27
CA GLY A 28 -54.11 17.60 -20.74
C GLY A 28 -53.72 16.34 -21.50
N SER A 29 -54.71 15.74 -22.17
CA SER A 29 -54.73 14.37 -22.68
C SER A 29 -54.33 14.19 -24.16
N SER A 30 -54.11 12.93 -24.49
CA SER A 30 -53.75 12.29 -25.77
C SER A 30 -54.72 12.55 -26.96
N SER A 31 -54.18 12.50 -28.20
CA SER A 31 -54.73 11.69 -29.33
C SER A 31 -53.96 11.92 -30.65
N SER A 32 -53.23 10.90 -31.08
CA SER A 32 -53.21 10.24 -32.41
C SER A 32 -53.29 11.07 -33.71
N THR A 33 -52.30 10.94 -34.61
CA THR A 33 -52.40 10.14 -35.87
C THR A 33 -51.16 10.26 -36.78
N ALA A 34 -50.92 9.14 -37.50
CA ALA A 34 -50.31 8.99 -38.82
C ALA A 34 -48.80 8.63 -38.95
N SER A 35 -48.63 7.40 -39.48
CA SER A 35 -47.47 6.71 -40.01
C SER A 35 -46.47 7.54 -40.84
N ALA A 36 -45.19 7.21 -40.66
CA ALA A 36 -44.25 7.04 -41.77
C ALA A 36 -43.27 5.91 -41.43
N THR A 37 -43.34 4.85 -42.23
CA THR A 37 -42.38 3.75 -42.29
C THR A 37 -41.07 4.25 -42.87
N ALA A 38 -39.98 4.14 -42.12
CA ALA A 38 -38.62 4.19 -42.65
C ALA A 38 -37.80 3.09 -41.96
N SER A 39 -37.60 2.01 -42.71
CA SER A 39 -36.62 0.97 -42.42
C SER A 39 -35.23 1.61 -42.52
N SER A 40 -34.55 1.73 -41.40
CA SER A 40 -33.11 1.95 -41.37
C SER A 40 -32.53 0.83 -40.52
N ALA A 41 -31.73 -0.01 -41.16
CA ALA A 41 -31.02 -1.11 -40.55
C ALA A 41 -30.25 -0.59 -39.33
N ALA A 42 -30.65 -1.08 -38.15
CA ALA A 42 -29.90 -0.92 -36.93
C ALA A 42 -28.59 -1.71 -37.11
N ALA A 43 -27.50 -0.98 -37.34
CA ALA A 43 -26.19 -1.48 -36.96
C ALA A 43 -26.18 -1.52 -35.43
N SER A 44 -26.52 -2.68 -34.88
CA SER A 44 -26.26 -3.00 -33.48
C SER A 44 -24.75 -2.96 -33.28
N SER A 45 -24.22 -1.78 -32.97
CA SER A 45 -23.05 -1.68 -32.14
C SER A 45 -23.52 -2.14 -30.77
N GLU A 46 -23.35 -3.43 -30.50
CA GLU A 46 -23.36 -3.98 -29.16
C GLU A 46 -22.16 -3.36 -28.44
N ALA A 47 -22.32 -2.11 -28.02
CA ALA A 47 -21.53 -1.56 -26.95
C ALA A 47 -21.88 -2.45 -25.76
N ALA A 48 -20.98 -3.39 -25.45
CA ALA A 48 -20.99 -4.09 -24.20
C ALA A 48 -21.11 -3.02 -23.12
N SER A 49 -22.31 -2.85 -22.57
CA SER A 49 -22.52 -2.14 -21.32
C SER A 49 -21.96 -3.05 -20.24
N GLY A 50 -20.64 -3.25 -20.24
CA GLY A 50 -19.94 -3.78 -19.09
C GLY A 50 -20.18 -2.80 -17.97
N GLU A 51 -20.82 -3.24 -16.90
CA GLU A 51 -20.93 -2.44 -15.69
C GLU A 51 -19.51 -2.01 -15.30
N SER A 52 -19.30 -0.71 -15.17
CA SER A 52 -18.04 -0.16 -14.68
C SER A 52 -17.83 -0.68 -13.27
N MET A 53 -16.69 -1.33 -13.02
CA MET A 53 -16.31 -1.80 -11.69
C MET A 53 -15.08 -1.03 -11.19
N GLU A 54 -14.97 -0.92 -9.87
CA GLU A 54 -13.83 -0.33 -9.18
C GLU A 54 -13.11 -1.44 -8.44
N LEU A 55 -11.91 -1.79 -8.91
CA LEU A 55 -11.07 -2.80 -8.27
C LEU A 55 -10.35 -2.17 -7.08
N ILE A 56 -10.55 -2.74 -5.88
CA ILE A 56 -9.95 -2.23 -4.66
C ILE A 56 -8.63 -2.97 -4.40
N VAL A 57 -7.52 -2.25 -4.50
CA VAL A 57 -6.18 -2.85 -4.39
C VAL A 57 -5.44 -2.26 -3.19
N PHE A 58 -5.11 -3.14 -2.24
CA PHE A 58 -4.26 -2.79 -1.10
C PHE A 58 -2.83 -3.14 -1.46
N ALA A 59 -1.96 -2.15 -1.51
CA ALA A 59 -0.58 -2.37 -1.96
C ALA A 59 0.42 -1.66 -1.07
N ALA A 60 1.56 -2.30 -0.84
CA ALA A 60 2.65 -1.69 -0.10
C ALA A 60 3.02 -0.31 -0.67
N ALA A 61 3.30 0.65 0.23
CA ALA A 61 3.56 2.04 -0.16
C ALA A 61 4.68 2.21 -1.20
N SER A 62 5.66 1.30 -1.25
CA SER A 62 6.74 1.28 -2.25
C SER A 62 6.27 1.01 -3.69
N LEU A 63 5.03 0.56 -3.89
CA LEU A 63 4.44 0.29 -5.19
C LEU A 63 3.61 1.45 -5.76
N THR A 64 3.48 2.56 -5.01
CA THR A 64 2.58 3.68 -5.31
C THR A 64 2.73 4.17 -6.75
N GLU A 65 3.93 4.56 -7.14
CA GLU A 65 4.19 5.16 -8.46
C GLU A 65 4.03 4.13 -9.57
N THR A 66 4.53 2.90 -9.36
CA THR A 66 4.46 1.82 -10.35
C THR A 66 3.04 1.36 -10.63
N LEU A 67 2.22 1.16 -9.60
CA LEU A 67 0.86 0.66 -9.78
C LEU A 67 -0.06 1.72 -10.37
N ASN A 68 0.15 3.00 -10.07
CA ASN A 68 -0.57 4.08 -10.76
C ASN A 68 -0.25 4.10 -12.27
N ALA A 69 1.03 4.01 -12.65
CA ALA A 69 1.42 3.98 -14.07
C ALA A 69 0.87 2.75 -14.82
N ILE A 70 0.90 1.57 -14.16
CA ILE A 70 0.33 0.33 -14.70
C ILE A 70 -1.19 0.44 -14.82
N ALA A 71 -1.88 1.01 -13.82
CA ALA A 71 -3.32 1.18 -13.82
C ALA A 71 -3.81 2.08 -14.94
N GLU A 72 -3.14 3.20 -15.21
CA GLU A 72 -3.45 4.06 -16.36
C GLU A 72 -3.43 3.27 -17.67
N THR A 73 -2.41 2.42 -17.83
CA THR A 73 -2.26 1.58 -19.02
C THR A 73 -3.33 0.48 -19.07
N TYR A 74 -3.60 -0.18 -17.95
CA TYR A 74 -4.58 -1.26 -17.86
C TYR A 74 -6.01 -0.76 -18.13
N SER A 75 -6.41 0.37 -17.52
CA SER A 75 -7.73 0.97 -17.72
C SER A 75 -7.95 1.47 -19.15
N ALA A 76 -6.89 1.87 -19.85
CA ALA A 76 -6.99 2.20 -21.28
C ALA A 76 -7.30 0.97 -22.16
N GLU A 77 -6.82 -0.20 -21.77
CA GLU A 77 -7.09 -1.48 -22.45
C GLU A 77 -8.41 -2.11 -21.98
N ASN A 78 -8.84 -1.78 -20.75
CA ASN A 78 -10.02 -2.32 -20.09
C ASN A 78 -10.92 -1.18 -19.58
N PRO A 79 -11.65 -0.47 -20.47
CA PRO A 79 -12.39 0.75 -20.11
C PRO A 79 -13.54 0.55 -19.11
N GLY A 80 -13.87 -0.68 -18.74
CA GLY A 80 -14.83 -1.02 -17.68
C GLY A 80 -14.21 -1.19 -16.29
N VAL A 81 -12.88 -1.10 -16.15
CA VAL A 81 -12.18 -1.31 -14.88
C VAL A 81 -11.48 -0.02 -14.45
N THR A 82 -11.85 0.44 -13.26
CA THR A 82 -11.20 1.54 -12.54
C THR A 82 -10.55 1.00 -11.27
N PHE A 83 -9.71 1.81 -10.61
CA PHE A 83 -8.94 1.38 -9.44
C PHE A 83 -9.18 2.31 -8.25
N SER A 84 -9.36 1.70 -7.08
CA SER A 84 -9.23 2.35 -5.79
C SER A 84 -8.01 1.76 -5.09
N PHE A 85 -6.92 2.51 -5.05
CA PHE A 85 -5.70 2.08 -4.38
C PHE A 85 -5.66 2.57 -2.93
N ASN A 86 -5.28 1.66 -2.05
CA ASN A 86 -4.91 1.97 -0.67
C ASN A 86 -3.43 1.61 -0.48
N PHE A 87 -2.59 2.64 -0.40
CA PHE A 87 -1.14 2.51 -0.25
C PHE A 87 -0.73 2.80 1.19
N ASP A 88 -0.14 1.80 1.86
CA ASP A 88 0.40 1.95 3.22
C ASP A 88 1.44 0.86 3.52
N SER A 89 1.91 0.77 4.77
CA SER A 89 2.69 -0.37 5.25
C SER A 89 1.87 -1.65 5.11
N SER A 90 2.52 -2.74 4.71
CA SER A 90 1.83 -4.03 4.59
C SER A 90 1.28 -4.53 5.92
N GLY A 91 1.86 -4.11 7.05
CA GLY A 91 1.32 -4.37 8.38
C GLY A 91 -0.01 -3.66 8.61
N THR A 92 -0.09 -2.36 8.29
CA THR A 92 -1.33 -1.57 8.37
C THR A 92 -2.40 -2.15 7.45
N LEU A 93 -2.07 -2.45 6.20
CA LEU A 93 -3.01 -3.00 5.22
C LEU A 93 -3.53 -4.37 5.66
N LYS A 94 -2.67 -5.24 6.20
CA LYS A 94 -3.06 -6.52 6.79
C LYS A 94 -4.08 -6.32 7.91
N THR A 95 -3.83 -5.38 8.83
CA THR A 95 -4.76 -5.06 9.93
C THR A 95 -6.11 -4.58 9.39
N GLN A 96 -6.11 -3.72 8.37
CA GLN A 96 -7.36 -3.25 7.75
C GLN A 96 -8.16 -4.39 7.10
N ILE A 97 -7.49 -5.31 6.39
CA ILE A 97 -8.13 -6.51 5.82
C ILE A 97 -8.76 -7.36 6.94
N GLN A 98 -8.01 -7.59 8.02
CA GLN A 98 -8.49 -8.33 9.19
C GLN A 98 -9.69 -7.66 9.87
N GLU A 99 -9.74 -6.33 9.88
CA GLU A 99 -10.85 -5.53 10.42
C GLU A 99 -12.06 -5.46 9.47
N GLY A 100 -11.97 -6.07 8.29
CA GLY A 100 -13.08 -6.22 7.35
C GLY A 100 -13.17 -5.13 6.28
N ALA A 101 -12.06 -4.45 5.98
CA ALA A 101 -12.00 -3.58 4.81
C ALA A 101 -12.22 -4.37 3.51
N ASP A 102 -12.99 -3.81 2.58
CA ASP A 102 -13.14 -4.39 1.24
C ASP A 102 -11.81 -4.27 0.50
N CYS A 103 -11.30 -5.41 0.03
CA CYS A 103 -10.04 -5.51 -0.69
C CYS A 103 -10.16 -6.66 -1.69
N ASP A 104 -9.91 -6.39 -2.98
CA ASP A 104 -9.95 -7.42 -4.02
C ASP A 104 -8.58 -8.08 -4.21
N LEU A 105 -7.51 -7.27 -4.20
CA LEU A 105 -6.13 -7.70 -4.40
C LEU A 105 -5.21 -7.10 -3.34
N PHE A 106 -4.44 -7.93 -2.67
CA PHE A 106 -3.41 -7.49 -1.71
C PHE A 106 -2.01 -7.75 -2.28
N ILE A 107 -1.15 -6.73 -2.26
CA ILE A 107 0.26 -6.82 -2.65
C ILE A 107 1.13 -6.35 -1.47
N SER A 108 1.76 -7.29 -0.79
CA SER A 108 2.60 -7.02 0.39
C SER A 108 4.05 -6.77 -0.02
N ALA A 109 4.79 -5.97 0.76
CA ALA A 109 6.25 -5.84 0.64
C ALA A 109 7.02 -6.90 1.44
N GLY A 110 6.33 -7.90 1.99
CA GLY A 110 6.94 -8.98 2.73
C GLY A 110 6.06 -10.22 2.85
N GLN A 111 6.70 -11.39 2.81
CA GLN A 111 6.05 -12.70 2.95
C GLN A 111 5.32 -12.85 4.29
N LYS A 112 5.83 -12.25 5.37
CA LYS A 112 5.26 -12.39 6.72
C LYS A 112 3.79 -11.94 6.77
N GLN A 113 3.47 -10.77 6.24
CA GLN A 113 2.12 -10.20 6.28
C GLN A 113 1.15 -11.01 5.41
N MET A 114 1.57 -11.48 4.24
CA MET A 114 0.76 -12.36 3.40
C MET A 114 0.52 -13.71 4.07
N ASN A 115 1.57 -14.32 4.64
CA ASN A 115 1.47 -15.57 5.40
C ASN A 115 0.53 -15.47 6.60
N GLN A 116 0.50 -14.32 7.29
CA GLN A 116 -0.41 -14.09 8.41
C GLN A 116 -1.89 -14.06 8.01
N LEU A 117 -2.21 -13.93 6.72
CA LEU A 117 -3.58 -13.93 6.18
C LEU A 117 -3.92 -15.25 5.45
N ASP A 118 -2.98 -16.19 5.38
CA ASP A 118 -3.09 -17.40 4.57
C ASP A 118 -3.12 -18.64 5.48
N SER A 119 -4.20 -19.41 5.42
CA SER A 119 -4.37 -20.62 6.23
C SER A 119 -3.40 -21.76 5.86
N THR A 120 -2.75 -21.68 4.69
CA THR A 120 -1.74 -22.66 4.26
C THR A 120 -0.38 -22.41 4.91
N ALA A 121 -0.16 -21.23 5.50
CA ALA A 121 1.06 -20.90 6.21
C ALA A 121 1.19 -21.70 7.52
N SER A 122 2.43 -21.86 8.01
CA SER A 122 2.67 -22.54 9.28
C SER A 122 2.01 -21.78 10.45
N ALA A 123 1.58 -22.53 11.48
CA ALA A 123 1.01 -21.95 12.71
C ALA A 123 2.02 -21.07 13.48
N GLU A 124 3.32 -21.18 13.18
CA GLU A 124 4.37 -20.31 13.74
C GLU A 124 4.32 -18.90 13.14
N VAL A 125 3.85 -18.74 11.90
CA VAL A 125 3.75 -17.45 11.20
C VAL A 125 2.33 -16.92 11.26
N ASN A 126 1.33 -17.74 10.96
CA ASN A 126 -0.10 -17.42 11.07
C ASN A 126 -0.62 -17.79 12.46
N THR A 127 -0.22 -17.01 13.46
CA THR A 127 -0.56 -17.27 14.87
C THR A 127 -2.04 -17.06 15.20
N GLU A 128 -2.76 -16.35 14.33
CA GLU A 128 -4.18 -15.99 14.51
C GLU A 128 -5.12 -16.94 13.75
N GLY A 129 -4.59 -17.84 12.91
CA GLY A 129 -5.37 -18.78 12.12
C GLY A 129 -6.26 -18.11 11.06
N LEU A 130 -5.82 -16.96 10.54
CA LEU A 130 -6.59 -16.18 9.56
C LEU A 130 -6.57 -16.84 8.19
N ASP A 131 -7.61 -16.58 7.40
CA ASP A 131 -7.80 -17.20 6.09
C ASP A 131 -8.50 -16.24 5.11
N PHE A 132 -7.83 -15.13 4.79
CA PHE A 132 -8.34 -14.09 3.89
C PHE A 132 -7.83 -14.24 2.46
N VAL A 133 -6.75 -14.99 2.23
CA VAL A 133 -6.10 -15.14 0.93
C VAL A 133 -6.70 -16.29 0.12
N ASP A 134 -7.00 -16.08 -1.16
CA ASP A 134 -7.20 -17.17 -2.12
C ASP A 134 -5.82 -17.76 -2.49
N ALA A 135 -5.47 -18.86 -1.83
CA ALA A 135 -4.14 -19.48 -1.92
C ALA A 135 -3.74 -19.87 -3.36
N GLU A 136 -4.71 -20.20 -4.22
CA GLU A 136 -4.44 -20.57 -5.62
C GLU A 136 -4.05 -19.36 -6.48
N SER A 137 -4.43 -18.16 -6.05
CA SER A 137 -4.07 -16.90 -6.72
C SER A 137 -2.71 -16.36 -6.29
N ARG A 138 -2.17 -16.85 -5.18
CA ARG A 138 -0.98 -16.29 -4.56
C ARG A 138 0.26 -16.52 -5.43
N VAL A 139 1.00 -15.44 -5.68
CA VAL A 139 2.26 -15.46 -6.43
C VAL A 139 3.30 -14.57 -5.77
N ASP A 140 4.56 -14.94 -5.92
CA ASP A 140 5.67 -14.03 -5.70
C ASP A 140 5.77 -13.15 -6.95
N LEU A 141 5.41 -11.88 -6.83
CA LEU A 141 5.26 -10.99 -7.98
C LEU A 141 6.57 -10.28 -8.32
N LEU A 142 7.24 -9.75 -7.30
CA LEU A 142 8.45 -8.93 -7.45
C LEU A 142 9.49 -9.29 -6.40
N GLU A 143 10.75 -9.06 -6.73
CA GLU A 143 11.84 -8.93 -5.77
C GLU A 143 12.34 -7.48 -5.76
N ASN A 144 12.70 -6.97 -4.59
CA ASN A 144 13.29 -5.64 -4.42
C ASN A 144 14.64 -5.77 -3.67
N LYS A 145 15.26 -4.64 -3.37
CA LYS A 145 16.53 -4.54 -2.64
C LYS A 145 16.36 -3.57 -1.48
N VAL A 146 16.91 -3.94 -0.33
CA VAL A 146 17.01 -3.03 0.82
C VAL A 146 18.32 -2.26 0.70
N VAL A 147 18.25 -0.94 0.84
CA VAL A 147 19.38 -0.05 0.64
C VAL A 147 19.53 0.91 1.82
N LEU A 148 20.78 1.32 2.06
CA LEU A 148 21.13 2.39 2.97
C LEU A 148 21.19 3.70 2.19
N CYS A 149 20.48 4.71 2.67
CA CYS A 149 20.53 6.06 2.13
C CYS A 149 20.91 7.06 3.21
N VAL A 150 21.60 8.12 2.78
CA VAL A 150 21.94 9.29 3.59
C VAL A 150 21.40 10.54 2.89
N PRO A 151 21.20 11.66 3.60
CA PRO A 151 20.85 12.93 2.95
C PRO A 151 21.90 13.34 1.92
N GLU A 152 21.46 14.00 0.85
CA GLU A 152 22.36 14.49 -0.20
C GLU A 152 23.41 15.44 0.39
N GLY A 153 24.69 15.21 0.08
CA GLY A 153 25.80 16.02 0.60
C GLY A 153 26.18 15.77 2.06
N SER A 154 25.66 14.70 2.68
CA SER A 154 26.06 14.30 4.05
C SER A 154 27.57 14.13 4.18
N ASP A 155 28.14 14.67 5.26
CA ASP A 155 29.55 14.59 5.64
C ASP A 155 29.79 13.68 6.86
N LYS A 156 28.77 12.89 7.24
CA LYS A 156 28.80 12.03 8.44
C LYS A 156 29.69 10.79 8.33
N GLY A 157 30.23 10.49 7.15
CA GLY A 157 31.10 9.34 6.94
C GLY A 157 30.38 7.99 6.88
N ILE A 158 29.06 8.00 6.67
CA ILE A 158 28.26 6.78 6.51
C ILE A 158 28.22 6.42 5.02
N ASP A 159 29.03 5.44 4.62
CA ASP A 159 29.17 4.97 3.24
C ASP A 159 28.82 3.49 3.04
N SER A 160 28.45 2.80 4.13
CA SER A 160 28.25 1.36 4.18
C SER A 160 27.42 0.97 5.40
N PHE A 161 26.82 -0.22 5.39
CA PHE A 161 26.21 -0.79 6.60
C PHE A 161 27.23 -1.02 7.72
N ASP A 162 28.50 -1.27 7.38
CA ASP A 162 29.60 -1.36 8.35
C ASP A 162 29.83 -0.03 9.08
N SER A 163 30.01 1.08 8.34
CA SER A 163 30.18 2.42 8.94
C SER A 163 28.93 2.87 9.69
N LEU A 164 27.73 2.58 9.19
CA LEU A 164 26.47 2.80 9.92
C LEU A 164 26.50 2.10 11.28
N ALA A 165 26.93 0.84 11.33
CA ALA A 165 26.97 0.08 12.57
C ALA A 165 27.99 0.64 13.58
N GLU A 166 29.13 1.16 13.11
CA GLU A 166 30.10 1.85 13.96
C GLU A 166 29.52 3.12 14.57
N HIS A 167 28.84 3.94 13.77
CA HIS A 167 28.18 5.17 14.23
C HIS A 167 27.02 4.89 15.20
N LEU A 168 26.21 3.86 14.93
CA LEU A 168 25.15 3.44 15.86
C LEU A 168 25.72 2.98 17.22
N LYS A 169 26.87 2.28 17.23
CA LYS A 169 27.57 1.88 18.47
C LYS A 169 28.16 3.07 19.23
N ALA A 170 28.59 4.09 18.50
CA ALA A 170 29.10 5.34 19.06
C ALA A 170 27.98 6.29 19.54
N GLU A 171 26.73 6.00 19.18
CA GLU A 171 25.54 6.82 19.48
C GLU A 171 25.69 8.28 18.98
N ASP A 172 26.39 8.48 17.84
CA ASP A 172 26.77 9.81 17.34
C ASP A 172 26.00 10.27 16.09
N ILE A 173 24.99 9.50 15.68
CA ILE A 173 24.09 9.78 14.56
C ILE A 173 22.62 9.58 14.95
N LEU A 174 21.72 10.16 14.17
CA LEU A 174 20.29 9.83 14.19
C LEU A 174 19.95 8.96 12.97
N PHE A 175 19.39 7.77 13.22
CA PHE A 175 19.03 6.78 12.22
C PHE A 175 17.51 6.62 12.08
N CYS A 176 17.00 6.52 10.85
CA CYS A 176 15.58 6.23 10.59
C CYS A 176 15.37 4.83 10.04
N MET A 177 14.37 4.11 10.57
CA MET A 177 13.91 2.84 10.03
C MET A 177 12.38 2.72 10.07
N GLY A 178 11.82 1.74 9.35
CA GLY A 178 10.40 1.40 9.54
C GLY A 178 10.16 0.83 10.94
N ASN A 179 8.98 1.05 11.51
CA ASN A 179 8.58 0.35 12.74
C ASN A 179 8.41 -1.17 12.51
N SER A 180 8.19 -1.93 13.59
CA SER A 180 8.12 -3.40 13.56
C SER A 180 6.99 -3.99 12.69
N ASP A 181 5.97 -3.21 12.38
CA ASP A 181 4.86 -3.63 11.52
C ASP A 181 5.12 -3.32 10.04
N VAL A 182 6.08 -2.44 9.74
CA VAL A 182 6.53 -2.14 8.38
C VAL A 182 7.53 -3.19 7.89
N PRO A 183 7.35 -3.80 6.70
CA PRO A 183 8.30 -4.77 6.17
C PRO A 183 9.75 -4.26 6.08
N VAL A 184 10.00 -3.01 5.66
CA VAL A 184 11.36 -2.45 5.63
C VAL A 184 11.98 -2.35 7.03
N GLY A 185 11.15 -2.07 8.04
CA GLY A 185 11.56 -2.13 9.45
C GLY A 185 11.98 -3.53 9.86
N GLN A 186 11.21 -4.55 9.48
CA GLN A 186 11.54 -5.95 9.74
C GLN A 186 12.80 -6.43 9.03
N TYR A 187 13.07 -5.94 7.80
CA TYR A 187 14.35 -6.18 7.14
C TYR A 187 15.49 -5.47 7.86
N THR A 188 15.28 -4.22 8.29
CA THR A 188 16.26 -3.46 9.09
C THR A 188 16.57 -4.13 10.42
N GLN A 189 15.58 -4.71 11.10
CA GLN A 189 15.78 -5.50 12.32
C GLN A 189 16.75 -6.67 12.12
N LYS A 190 16.66 -7.37 10.97
CA LYS A 190 17.61 -8.42 10.62
C LYS A 190 19.02 -7.88 10.39
N ILE A 191 19.13 -6.72 9.73
CA ILE A 191 20.41 -6.03 9.51
C ILE A 191 21.02 -5.62 10.86
N LEU A 192 20.26 -5.00 11.76
CA LEU A 192 20.74 -4.65 13.09
C LEU A 192 21.22 -5.88 13.85
N ALA A 193 20.45 -6.98 13.82
CA ALA A 193 20.83 -8.24 14.44
C ALA A 193 22.12 -8.84 13.82
N TYR A 194 22.32 -8.70 12.52
CA TYR A 194 23.55 -9.12 11.83
C TYR A 194 24.80 -8.40 12.37
N TYR A 195 24.66 -7.14 12.78
CA TYR A 195 25.74 -6.31 13.35
C TYR A 195 25.84 -6.35 14.89
N ASP A 196 25.11 -7.27 15.53
CA ASP A 196 24.95 -7.37 16.99
C ASP A 196 24.45 -6.06 17.63
N LEU A 197 23.58 -5.34 16.94
CA LEU A 197 22.93 -4.12 17.42
C LEU A 197 21.55 -4.41 18.00
N ASP A 198 21.29 -3.90 19.20
CA ASP A 198 19.99 -4.00 19.87
C ASP A 198 19.15 -2.76 19.57
N GLU A 199 18.07 -2.94 18.81
CA GLU A 199 17.15 -1.86 18.44
C GLU A 199 16.57 -1.14 19.66
N ALA A 200 16.19 -1.88 20.71
CA ALA A 200 15.57 -1.28 21.89
C ALA A 200 16.56 -0.43 22.69
N ALA A 201 17.83 -0.85 22.76
CA ALA A 201 18.90 -0.06 23.36
C ALA A 201 19.17 1.22 22.56
N LEU A 202 19.28 1.13 21.23
CA LEU A 202 19.47 2.27 20.34
C LEU A 202 18.29 3.26 20.43
N ALA A 203 17.05 2.75 20.46
CA ALA A 203 15.86 3.59 20.65
C ALA A 203 15.85 4.27 22.03
N ALA A 204 16.26 3.56 23.10
CA ALA A 204 16.37 4.13 24.45
C ALA A 204 17.47 5.20 24.56
N ALA A 205 18.55 5.09 23.77
CA ALA A 205 19.59 6.10 23.64
C ALA A 205 19.13 7.32 22.81
N GLY A 206 17.99 7.24 22.12
CA GLY A 206 17.45 8.33 21.32
C GLY A 206 18.11 8.48 19.94
N VAL A 207 18.77 7.43 19.44
CA VAL A 207 19.46 7.43 18.14
C VAL A 207 18.63 6.79 17.02
N ILE A 208 17.40 6.34 17.31
CA ILE A 208 16.44 5.82 16.32
C ILE A 208 15.20 6.68 16.27
N THR A 209 14.76 6.98 15.06
CA THR A 209 13.40 7.43 14.73
C THR A 209 12.73 6.42 13.80
N TYR A 210 11.39 6.41 13.79
CA TYR A 210 10.61 5.42 13.08
C TYR A 210 9.70 6.06 12.03
N GLY A 211 9.53 5.37 10.90
CA GLY A 211 8.47 5.62 9.94
C GLY A 211 7.33 4.61 10.06
N SER A 212 6.09 5.08 9.91
CA SER A 212 4.87 4.26 9.84
C SER A 212 4.74 3.49 8.53
N ASN A 213 5.45 3.90 7.49
CA ASN A 213 5.68 3.17 6.24
C ASN A 213 7.01 3.61 5.61
N VAL A 214 7.42 2.96 4.52
CA VAL A 214 8.72 3.25 3.87
C VAL A 214 8.79 4.66 3.26
N LYS A 215 7.66 5.25 2.84
CA LYS A 215 7.63 6.61 2.31
C LYS A 215 7.96 7.62 3.40
N GLU A 216 7.48 7.43 4.63
CA GLU A 216 7.84 8.28 5.77
C GLU A 216 9.33 8.20 6.10
N VAL A 217 9.93 7.01 6.07
CA VAL A 217 11.40 6.85 6.24
C VAL A 217 12.14 7.61 5.14
N THR A 218 11.71 7.46 3.90
CA THR A 218 12.30 8.13 2.73
C THR A 218 12.22 9.65 2.85
N THR A 219 11.08 10.19 3.31
CA THR A 219 10.90 11.62 3.59
C THR A 219 11.87 12.10 4.65
N GLN A 220 12.02 11.39 5.77
CA GLN A 220 12.95 11.79 6.84
C GLN A 220 14.40 11.90 6.34
N ILE A 221 14.82 10.99 5.46
CA ILE A 221 16.16 11.04 4.82
C ILE A 221 16.24 12.22 3.84
N SER A 222 15.26 12.37 2.96
CA SER A 222 15.26 13.40 1.90
C SER A 222 15.20 14.81 2.46
N GLU A 223 14.50 15.01 3.59
CA GLU A 223 14.42 16.28 4.30
C GLU A 223 15.61 16.52 5.26
N ALA A 224 16.60 15.63 5.28
CA ALA A 224 17.75 15.68 6.18
C ALA A 224 17.34 15.79 7.67
N SER A 225 16.21 15.19 8.04
CA SER A 225 15.76 15.10 9.44
C SER A 225 16.52 14.03 10.23
N VAL A 226 17.24 13.15 9.52
CA VAL A 226 18.10 12.10 10.05
C VAL A 226 19.43 12.05 9.29
N ASP A 227 20.43 11.40 9.86
CA ASP A 227 21.75 11.25 9.24
C ASP A 227 21.80 10.08 8.25
N ALA A 228 21.00 9.04 8.48
CA ALA A 228 20.87 7.88 7.61
C ALA A 228 19.52 7.18 7.79
N GLY A 229 19.12 6.37 6.82
CA GLY A 229 18.00 5.46 6.99
C GLY A 229 17.98 4.32 5.98
N VAL A 230 17.20 3.29 6.30
CA VAL A 230 17.07 2.08 5.47
C VAL A 230 15.72 2.08 4.75
N VAL A 231 15.78 2.01 3.43
CA VAL A 231 14.61 2.03 2.52
C VAL A 231 14.74 0.93 1.46
N TYR A 232 13.79 0.86 0.53
CA TYR A 232 13.96 0.05 -0.67
C TYR A 232 14.62 0.85 -1.80
N CYS A 233 15.33 0.16 -2.69
CA CYS A 233 15.96 0.76 -3.88
C CYS A 233 14.95 1.58 -4.70
N THR A 234 13.73 1.07 -4.83
CA THR A 234 12.64 1.71 -5.59
C THR A 234 12.14 3.01 -4.95
N ASP A 235 12.14 3.10 -3.62
CA ASP A 235 11.78 4.31 -2.90
C ASP A 235 12.91 5.35 -2.98
N ALA A 236 14.17 4.92 -2.85
CA ALA A 236 15.32 5.78 -3.07
C ALA A 236 15.31 6.37 -4.50
N TYR A 237 15.07 5.53 -5.51
CA TYR A 237 14.92 5.97 -6.91
C TYR A 237 13.81 7.02 -7.05
N SER A 238 12.62 6.75 -6.50
CA SER A 238 11.47 7.65 -6.60
C SER A 238 11.70 8.99 -5.92
N ALA A 239 12.50 9.02 -4.86
CA ALA A 239 12.88 10.24 -4.13
C ALA A 239 14.11 10.95 -4.71
N GLY A 240 14.77 10.38 -5.73
CA GLY A 240 16.03 10.92 -6.26
C GLY A 240 17.22 10.78 -5.31
N LEU A 241 17.12 9.89 -4.31
CA LEU A 241 18.22 9.58 -3.40
C LEU A 241 19.18 8.59 -4.06
N THR A 242 20.47 8.76 -3.77
CA THR A 242 21.51 7.80 -4.17
C THR A 242 21.81 6.87 -2.99
N PRO A 243 21.57 5.55 -3.11
CA PRO A 243 22.03 4.58 -2.12
C PRO A 243 23.53 4.65 -1.91
N VAL A 244 23.97 4.58 -0.66
CA VAL A 244 25.40 4.42 -0.32
C VAL A 244 25.79 2.96 -0.19
N ASP A 245 24.83 2.08 0.12
CA ASP A 245 25.06 0.63 0.22
C ASP A 245 23.78 -0.18 -0.03
N GLU A 246 23.93 -1.46 -0.36
CA GLU A 246 22.85 -2.43 -0.58
C GLU A 246 23.01 -3.60 0.41
N ALA A 247 21.93 -3.95 1.12
CA ALA A 247 21.97 -5.02 2.10
C ALA A 247 22.16 -6.38 1.41
N THR A 248 23.05 -7.22 1.95
CA THR A 248 23.27 -8.55 1.37
C THR A 248 22.18 -9.54 1.78
N LYS A 249 22.12 -10.67 1.06
CA LYS A 249 21.20 -11.77 1.39
C LYS A 249 21.46 -12.32 2.79
N GLU A 250 22.71 -12.32 3.26
CA GLU A 250 23.08 -12.73 4.62
C GLU A 250 22.55 -11.77 5.68
N MET A 251 22.47 -10.47 5.36
CA MET A 251 21.98 -9.46 6.31
C MET A 251 20.46 -9.52 6.50
N CYS A 252 19.67 -9.65 5.43
CA CYS A 252 18.21 -9.51 5.52
C CYS A 252 17.37 -10.58 4.79
N GLY A 253 18.01 -11.45 4.00
CA GLY A 253 17.34 -12.40 3.11
C GLY A 253 16.80 -11.74 1.84
N GLN A 254 15.86 -12.43 1.17
CA GLN A 254 15.21 -11.91 -0.05
C GLN A 254 14.04 -10.98 0.28
N VAL A 255 13.86 -9.96 -0.56
CA VAL A 255 12.82 -8.95 -0.42
C VAL A 255 11.70 -9.24 -1.43
N ILE A 256 10.89 -10.25 -1.11
CA ILE A 256 9.83 -10.72 -2.01
C ILE A 256 8.52 -10.00 -1.71
N TYR A 257 7.86 -9.54 -2.77
CA TYR A 257 6.55 -8.92 -2.77
C TYR A 257 5.50 -9.92 -3.24
N PRO A 258 4.82 -10.64 -2.33
CA PRO A 258 3.75 -11.53 -2.72
C PRO A 258 2.48 -10.73 -3.05
N ALA A 259 1.75 -11.21 -4.05
CA ALA A 259 0.43 -10.72 -4.44
C ALA A 259 -0.59 -11.85 -4.39
N ALA A 260 -1.79 -11.57 -3.92
CA ALA A 260 -2.88 -12.54 -3.92
C ALA A 260 -4.25 -11.87 -3.93
N VAL A 261 -5.23 -12.52 -4.54
CA VAL A 261 -6.65 -12.14 -4.51
C VAL A 261 -7.24 -12.53 -3.15
N MET A 262 -8.10 -11.68 -2.61
CA MET A 262 -8.75 -11.95 -1.33
C MET A 262 -9.97 -12.87 -1.52
N LYS A 263 -10.25 -13.73 -0.54
CA LYS A 263 -11.39 -14.65 -0.55
C LYS A 263 -12.74 -13.95 -0.54
N ASN A 264 -12.82 -12.77 0.06
CA ASN A 264 -14.00 -11.91 0.10
C ASN A 264 -13.97 -10.80 -0.97
N ALA A 265 -13.10 -10.91 -1.98
CA ALA A 265 -13.05 -9.95 -3.08
C ALA A 265 -14.43 -9.76 -3.71
N LEU A 266 -14.86 -8.51 -3.85
CA LEU A 266 -16.09 -8.12 -4.52
C LEU A 266 -16.01 -8.39 -6.03
N HIS A 267 -14.80 -8.29 -6.58
CA HIS A 267 -14.51 -8.42 -8.01
C HIS A 267 -13.39 -9.45 -8.28
N ALA A 268 -13.50 -10.65 -7.70
CA ALA A 268 -12.46 -11.69 -7.72
C ALA A 268 -11.90 -12.02 -9.13
N GLU A 269 -12.75 -12.14 -10.16
CA GLU A 269 -12.26 -12.47 -11.51
C GLU A 269 -11.47 -11.30 -12.13
N ALA A 270 -11.94 -10.06 -11.96
CA ALA A 270 -11.19 -8.88 -12.40
C ALA A 270 -9.87 -8.71 -11.62
N ALA A 271 -9.85 -9.07 -10.34
CA ALA A 271 -8.64 -9.09 -9.52
C ALA A 271 -7.60 -10.09 -10.05
N LYS A 272 -8.06 -11.29 -10.45
CA LYS A 272 -7.20 -12.31 -11.08
C LYS A 272 -6.67 -11.86 -12.45
N GLU A 273 -7.52 -11.22 -13.25
CA GLU A 273 -7.12 -10.66 -14.55
C GLU A 273 -6.07 -9.55 -14.37
N PHE A 274 -6.26 -8.65 -13.42
CA PHE A 274 -5.27 -7.62 -13.11
C PHE A 274 -3.98 -8.23 -12.56
N LEU A 275 -4.05 -9.21 -11.65
CA LEU A 275 -2.88 -9.92 -11.16
C LEU A 275 -2.12 -10.66 -12.28
N ALA A 276 -2.84 -11.23 -13.26
CA ALA A 276 -2.21 -11.80 -14.46
C ALA A 276 -1.55 -10.72 -15.31
N TYR A 277 -2.17 -9.55 -15.45
CA TYR A 277 -1.60 -8.41 -16.17
C TYR A 277 -0.31 -7.89 -15.51
N LEU A 278 -0.24 -7.85 -14.18
CA LEU A 278 0.97 -7.48 -13.43
C LEU A 278 2.16 -8.40 -13.72
N ARG A 279 1.92 -9.59 -14.28
CA ARG A 279 2.95 -10.58 -14.64
C ARG A 279 3.30 -10.59 -16.13
N THR A 280 2.82 -9.61 -16.89
CA THR A 280 3.16 -9.45 -18.31
C THR A 280 4.46 -8.67 -18.50
N ASP A 281 5.13 -8.86 -19.64
CA ASP A 281 6.33 -8.08 -20.01
C ASP A 281 6.10 -6.56 -19.96
N LYS A 282 4.87 -6.13 -20.22
CA LYS A 282 4.48 -4.72 -20.21
C LYS A 282 4.50 -4.16 -18.79
N ALA A 283 3.96 -4.89 -17.81
CA ALA A 283 4.03 -4.52 -16.41
C ALA A 283 5.46 -4.66 -15.86
N ALA A 284 6.16 -5.75 -16.23
CA ALA A 284 7.55 -5.99 -15.85
C ALA A 284 8.46 -4.83 -16.26
N THR A 285 8.31 -4.30 -17.48
CA THR A 285 9.07 -3.12 -17.94
C THR A 285 8.89 -1.91 -17.02
N VAL A 286 7.67 -1.67 -16.52
CA VAL A 286 7.40 -0.57 -15.58
C VAL A 286 8.05 -0.82 -14.23
N PHE A 287 7.94 -2.04 -13.69
CA PHE A 287 8.57 -2.42 -12.43
C PHE A 287 10.11 -2.33 -12.49
N GLU A 288 10.71 -2.86 -13.55
CA GLU A 288 12.16 -2.86 -13.74
C GLU A 288 12.72 -1.45 -13.95
N SER A 289 11.94 -0.53 -14.53
CA SER A 289 12.36 0.87 -14.73
C SER A 289 12.65 1.62 -13.42
N VAL A 290 12.13 1.15 -12.29
CA VAL A 290 12.35 1.74 -10.96
C VAL A 290 13.20 0.88 -10.03
N GLY A 291 13.65 -0.30 -10.48
CA GLY A 291 14.56 -1.17 -9.75
C GLY A 291 13.95 -2.40 -9.06
N PHE A 292 12.68 -2.74 -9.33
CA PHE A 292 12.17 -4.08 -9.02
C PHE A 292 12.72 -5.12 -9.99
N THR A 293 12.76 -6.38 -9.57
CA THR A 293 12.89 -7.55 -10.44
C THR A 293 11.52 -8.22 -10.55
N ALA A 294 10.99 -8.38 -11.76
CA ALA A 294 9.76 -9.17 -11.97
C ALA A 294 10.06 -10.67 -11.88
N LEU A 295 9.16 -11.45 -11.26
CA LEU A 295 9.32 -12.89 -10.99
C LEU A 295 8.39 -13.78 -11.84
#